data_AF-A0A929SJ33-F1
#
_entry.id   AF-A0A929SJ33-F1
#
_cell.length_a   1.000
_cell.length_b   1.000
_cell.length_c   1.000
_cell.angle_alpha   90.00
_cell.angle_beta   90.00
_cell.angle_gamma   90.00
#
_symmetry.space_group_name_H-M   'P 1'
#
loop_
_entity.id
_entity.type
_entity.pdbx_description
1 polymer ?
#
loop_
_entity_poly.entity_id
_entity_poly.type
_entity_poly.pdbx_seq_one_letter_code
_entity_poly.pdbx_strand_id
1 'polypeptide(L)'
;MKTIEKEISAAQEIKKSSFIAYLAPLASFEALRAQLRRQHPKARHIVWAYRALNEPGQIVENSSDDGEPKSTAGAPCLNALRGASLINAA
;
A
#
# COMPACT_ATOMS: atom_id res chain seq x y z
N MET A 1 0.07 -10.71 -15.31
CA MET A 1 0.04 -9.80 -14.13
C MET A 1 -1.01 -8.73 -14.40
N LYS A 2 -1.64 -8.20 -13.34
CA LYS A 2 -2.70 -7.19 -13.43
C LYS A 2 -2.17 -5.85 -12.95
N THR A 3 -2.70 -4.75 -13.47
CA THR A 3 -2.38 -3.39 -13.03
C THR A 3 -3.65 -2.69 -12.56
N ILE A 4 -3.49 -1.51 -11.95
CA ILE A 4 -4.57 -0.63 -11.54
C ILE A 4 -4.37 0.70 -12.26
N GLU A 5 -5.45 1.25 -12.82
CA GLU A 5 -5.41 2.52 -13.54
C GLU A 5 -5.87 3.71 -12.67
N LYS A 6 -6.68 3.44 -11.65
CA LYS A 6 -7.29 4.45 -10.78
C LYS A 6 -7.21 4.05 -9.33
N GLU A 7 -7.06 5.05 -8.47
CA GLU A 7 -7.11 4.84 -7.02
C GLU A 7 -8.45 4.25 -6.59
N ILE A 8 -8.39 3.26 -5.70
CA ILE A 8 -9.53 2.65 -5.04
C ILE A 8 -9.27 2.71 -3.53
N SER A 9 -10.29 3.03 -2.75
CA SER A 9 -10.20 3.07 -1.29
C SER A 9 -11.29 2.24 -0.64
N ALA A 10 -10.96 1.63 0.50
CA ALA A 10 -11.92 0.95 1.37
C ALA A 10 -11.61 1.25 2.83
N ALA A 11 -12.63 1.28 3.69
CA ALA A 11 -12.46 1.51 5.12
C ALA A 11 -13.15 0.41 5.93
N GLN A 12 -12.54 0.06 7.06
CA GLN A 12 -13.06 -0.92 8.00
C GLN A 12 -12.77 -0.49 9.44
N GLU A 13 -13.72 -0.73 10.35
CA GLU A 13 -13.49 -0.57 11.79
C GLU A 13 -13.31 -1.93 12.45
N ILE A 14 -12.25 -2.09 13.23
CA ILE A 14 -11.94 -3.30 13.98
C ILE A 14 -11.59 -2.90 15.40
N LYS A 15 -12.39 -3.34 16.38
CA LYS A 15 -12.15 -3.07 17.81
C LYS A 15 -11.91 -1.58 18.14
N LYS A 16 -12.72 -0.67 17.56
CA LYS A 16 -12.59 0.80 17.68
C LYS A 16 -11.36 1.41 17.01
N SER A 17 -10.59 0.62 16.27
CA SER A 17 -9.52 1.11 15.39
C SER A 17 -10.05 1.21 13.96
N SER A 18 -9.83 2.36 13.33
CA SER A 18 -10.19 2.59 11.93
C SER A 18 -9.02 2.24 11.02
N PHE A 19 -9.25 1.39 10.03
CA PHE A 19 -8.31 1.03 8.97
C PHE A 19 -8.84 1.56 7.65
N ILE A 20 -8.04 2.35 6.95
CA ILE A 20 -8.39 2.89 5.63
C ILE A 20 -7.32 2.43 4.65
N ALA A 21 -7.71 1.56 3.73
CA ALA A 21 -6.86 1.04 2.68
C ALA A 21 -7.02 1.87 1.41
N TYR A 22 -5.90 2.11 0.74
CA TYR A 22 -5.83 2.71 -0.58
C TYR A 22 -5.03 1.77 -1.48
N LEU A 23 -5.53 1.55 -2.69
CA LEU A 23 -4.85 0.83 -3.76
C LEU A 23 -4.71 1.79 -4.94
N ALA A 24 -3.50 2.04 -5.39
CA ALA A 24 -3.22 3.04 -6.41
C ALA A 24 -2.19 2.55 -7.45
N PRO A 25 -2.17 3.16 -8.65
CA PRO A 25 -1.03 3.01 -9.55
C PRO A 25 0.27 3.42 -8.85
N LEU A 26 1.35 2.66 -9.04
CA LEU A 26 2.62 2.94 -8.37
C LEU A 26 3.17 4.34 -8.68
N ALA A 27 2.89 4.86 -9.88
CA ALA A 27 3.29 6.20 -10.28
C ALA A 27 2.69 7.32 -9.40
N SER A 28 1.53 7.10 -8.77
CA SER A 28 0.91 8.07 -7.86
C SER A 28 1.19 7.80 -6.39
N PHE A 29 1.84 6.68 -6.04
CA PHE A 29 2.05 6.24 -4.66
C PHE A 29 2.69 7.30 -3.76
N GLU A 30 3.80 7.90 -4.17
CA GLU A 30 4.52 8.88 -3.34
C GLU A 30 3.69 10.14 -3.08
N ALA A 31 3.01 10.65 -4.11
CA ALA A 31 2.12 11.81 -4.00
C ALA A 31 0.91 11.49 -3.12
N LEU A 32 0.31 10.30 -3.29
CA LEU A 32 -0.80 9.83 -2.47
C LEU A 32 -0.37 9.69 -1.00
N ARG A 33 0.78 9.07 -0.72
CA ARG A 33 1.30 8.91 0.64
C ARG A 33 1.46 10.26 1.34
N ALA A 34 2.03 11.26 0.65
CA ALA A 34 2.17 12.61 1.18
C ALA A 34 0.80 13.28 1.40
N GLN A 35 -0.17 13.08 0.49
CA GLN A 35 -1.53 13.55 0.66
C GLN A 35 -2.22 12.92 1.87
N LEU A 36 -2.14 11.59 2.04
CA LEU A 36 -2.77 10.86 3.13
C LEU A 36 -2.24 11.30 4.49
N ARG A 37 -0.93 11.55 4.62
CA ARG A 37 -0.36 12.08 5.87
C ARG A 37 -0.95 13.45 6.24
N ARG A 38 -1.30 14.29 5.25
CA ARG A 38 -1.95 15.59 5.48
C ARG A 38 -3.45 15.44 5.76
N GLN A 39 -4.14 14.53 5.07
CA GLN A 39 -5.57 14.30 5.24
C GLN A 39 -5.89 13.61 6.57
N HIS A 40 -5.00 12.74 7.04
CA HIS A 40 -5.17 11.94 8.25
C HIS A 40 -4.07 12.25 9.27
N PRO A 41 -3.99 13.48 9.81
CA PRO A 41 -2.92 13.87 10.74
C PRO A 41 -2.96 13.09 12.06
N LYS A 42 -4.08 12.42 12.36
CA LYS A 42 -4.25 11.55 13.55
C LYS A 42 -3.88 10.09 13.30
N ALA A 43 -3.58 9.70 12.06
CA ALA A 43 -3.18 8.33 11.75
C ALA A 43 -1.81 8.04 12.38
N ARG A 44 -1.76 6.99 13.21
CA ARG A 44 -0.52 6.59 13.91
C ARG A 44 0.50 5.97 12.97
N HIS A 45 0.01 5.15 12.04
CA HIS A 45 0.82 4.38 11.09
C HIS A 45 0.19 4.49 9.70
N ILE A 46 1.03 4.74 8.69
CA ILE A 46 0.71 4.67 7.27
C ILE A 46 1.56 3.55 6.69
N VAL A 47 1.07 2.33 6.90
CA VAL A 47 1.63 1.09 6.35
C VAL A 47 1.47 1.10 4.84
N TRP A 48 2.48 0.61 4.12
CA TRP A 48 2.41 0.49 2.67
C TRP A 48 3.21 -0.71 2.16
N ALA A 49 2.85 -1.15 0.96
CA ALA A 49 3.63 -2.10 0.17
C ALA A 49 3.49 -1.74 -1.30
N TYR A 50 4.43 -2.14 -2.14
CA TYR A 50 4.27 -2.03 -3.57
C TYR A 50 4.97 -3.16 -4.32
N ARG A 51 4.55 -3.36 -5.56
CA ARG A 51 5.19 -4.24 -6.54
C ARG A 51 5.40 -3.47 -7.84
N ALA A 52 6.59 -3.54 -8.41
CA ALA A 52 6.97 -2.82 -9.64
C ALA A 52 7.67 -3.76 -10.63
N LEU A 53 7.53 -3.50 -11.93
CA LEU A 53 8.46 -4.02 -12.93
C LEU A 53 9.57 -3.00 -13.15
N ASN A 54 10.82 -3.40 -12.96
CA ASN A 54 11.97 -2.58 -13.34
C ASN A 54 12.23 -2.66 -14.86
N GLU A 55 13.18 -1.87 -15.37
CA GLU A 55 13.50 -1.82 -16.81
C GLU A 55 13.90 -3.18 -17.39
N PRO A 56 14.69 -4.03 -16.68
CA PRO A 56 14.94 -5.42 -17.09
C PRO A 56 13.74 -6.38 -17.06
N GLY A 57 12.55 -5.93 -16.63
CA GLY A 57 11.35 -6.76 -16.54
C GLY A 57 11.28 -7.66 -15.30
N GLN A 58 12.08 -7.37 -14.27
CA GLN A 58 12.07 -8.08 -12.99
C GLN A 58 11.09 -7.43 -12.02
N ILE A 59 10.48 -8.26 -11.17
CA ILE A 59 9.58 -7.78 -10.12
C ILE A 59 10.42 -7.27 -8.94
N VAL A 60 10.26 -6.00 -8.62
CA VAL A 60 10.84 -5.35 -7.43
C VAL A 60 9.71 -5.07 -6.44
N GLU A 61 9.94 -5.42 -5.18
CA GLU A 61 8.92 -5.32 -4.13
C GLU A 61 9.50 -4.63 -2.91
N ASN A 62 8.67 -3.84 -2.24
CA ASN A 62 9.06 -3.20 -0.99
C ASN A 62 7.84 -2.96 -0.11
N SER A 63 8.05 -2.79 1.19
CA SER A 63 6.99 -2.56 2.17
C SER A 63 7.52 -1.86 3.41
N SER A 64 6.65 -1.13 4.11
CA SER A 64 6.94 -0.54 5.41
C SER A 64 5.79 -0.78 6.39
N ASP A 65 6.15 -1.15 7.61
CA ASP A 65 5.24 -1.28 8.75
C ASP A 65 4.93 0.08 9.41
N ASP A 66 5.63 1.17 9.04
CA ASP A 66 5.50 2.52 9.61
C ASP A 66 5.39 2.57 11.16
N GLY A 67 6.19 1.76 11.86
CA GLY A 67 6.23 1.71 13.32
C GLY A 67 5.32 0.66 13.97
N GLU A 68 4.53 -0.09 13.19
CA GLU A 68 3.94 -1.36 13.64
C GLU A 68 5.04 -2.39 13.95
N PRO A 69 4.75 -3.44 14.75
CA PRO A 69 5.69 -4.53 14.98
C PRO A 69 6.22 -5.11 13.65
N LYS A 70 7.50 -5.47 13.64
CA LYS A 70 8.19 -5.85 12.40
C LYS A 70 7.45 -6.97 11.66
N SER A 71 7.18 -6.73 10.38
CA SER A 71 6.51 -7.65 9.44
C SER A 71 5.05 -7.97 9.78
N THR A 72 4.37 -7.21 10.63
CA THR A 72 2.96 -7.47 10.97
C THR A 72 1.96 -6.75 10.08
N ALA A 73 2.38 -5.73 9.31
CA ALA A 73 1.45 -4.96 8.49
C ALA A 73 1.92 -4.83 7.03
N GLY A 74 3.16 -4.41 6.79
CA GLY A 74 3.71 -4.23 5.45
C GLY A 74 3.82 -5.55 4.66
N ALA A 75 4.28 -6.62 5.33
CA ALA A 75 4.38 -7.94 4.69
C ALA A 75 3.00 -8.53 4.30
N PRO A 76 1.96 -8.48 5.16
CA PRO A 76 0.58 -8.79 4.75
C PRO A 76 0.07 -7.97 3.57
N CYS A 77 0.30 -6.66 3.54
CA CYS A 77 -0.08 -5.82 2.38
C CYS A 77 0.61 -6.29 1.09
N LEU A 78 1.92 -6.60 1.16
CA LEU A 78 2.66 -7.11 0.02
C LEU A 78 2.13 -8.46 -0.46
N ASN A 79 1.78 -9.35 0.47
CA ASN A 79 1.19 -10.65 0.16
C ASN A 79 -0.19 -10.53 -0.49
N ALA A 80 -1.00 -9.53 -0.12
CA ALA A 80 -2.27 -9.25 -0.79
C ALA A 80 -2.05 -8.86 -2.27
N LEU A 81 -1.08 -7.99 -2.56
CA LEU A 81 -0.70 -7.63 -3.93
C LEU A 81 -0.20 -8.85 -4.72
N ARG A 82 0.61 -9.72 -4.09
CA ARG A 82 1.10 -10.98 -4.70
C ARG A 82 -0.05 -11.93 -5.02
N GLY A 83 -0.94 -12.19 -4.07
CA GLY A 83 -2.09 -13.07 -4.22
C GLY A 83 -3.04 -12.60 -5.32
N ALA A 84 -3.23 -11.28 -5.45
CA ALA A 84 -4.00 -10.68 -6.53
C ALA A 84 -3.26 -10.61 -7.88
N SER A 85 -1.99 -11.01 -7.94
CA SER A 85 -1.11 -10.90 -9.10
C SER A 85 -0.97 -9.47 -9.64
N LEU A 86 -1.00 -8.47 -8.74
CA LEU A 86 -0.91 -7.04 -9.07
C LEU A 86 0.54 -6.58 -9.22
N ILE A 87 0.82 -5.76 -10.22
CA ILE A 87 2.13 -5.17 -10.51
C ILE A 87 1.95 -3.70 -10.88
N ASN A 88 3.01 -2.90 -10.71
CA ASN A 88 2.97 -1.44 -10.83
C ASN A 88 1.85 -0.81 -10.00
N ALA A 89 1.65 -1.35 -8.79
CA ALA A 89 0.62 -0.94 -7.85
C ALA A 89 1.18 -0.89 -6.43
N ALA A 90 0.60 -0.01 -5.63
CA ALA A 90 0.87 0.17 -4.20
C ALA A 90 -0.45 0.21 -3.42
#